data_AF-A0A920PKZ1-F1
#
_entry.id   AF-A0A920PKZ1-F1
#
_cell.length_a   1.000
_cell.length_b   1.000
_cell.length_c   1.000
_cell.angle_alpha   90.00
_cell.angle_beta   90.00
_cell.angle_gamma   90.00
#
_symmetry.space_group_name_H-M   'P 1'
#
loop_
_entity.id
_entity.type
_entity.pdbx_description
1 polymer ?
#
loop_
_entity_poly.entity_id
_entity_poly.type
_entity_poly.pdbx_seq_one_letter_code
_entity_poly.pdbx_strand_id
1 'polypeptide(L)'
;MVKRSQIMPKVKPSKFFAEFDKNDAVRHGLPASSYTSSEFFELEANSLFSTSWTFVGFTHQLANMGDVRPLTVAGKPVFLVRSESNEIHAFHNVCRHRNLKLIDQPRHCDGLITCPYHRWSYDFRGQLRLAPYFGGEKSGLPDGFELADHGLYPIRCEIFHDWIFINMDGEAESFEKYIKPIKRQLTGFKLDEFVPVTTLEFDKISTNWKLLMENFIEPYHVQYVHKTTTSQPLEDHYVVADEHCLGSAVDLTAEQQTGADESTLRVSSRYLTLFPILSWDCINQTNWAFT
;
A
#
# COMPACT_ATOMS: atom_id res chain seq x y z
N MET A 1 -19.14 12.96 9.22
CA MET A 1 -18.07 13.90 9.63
C MET A 1 -17.47 13.41 10.95
N VAL A 2 -16.29 12.81 10.91
CA VAL A 2 -15.54 12.53 12.14
C VAL A 2 -15.03 13.87 12.69
N LYS A 3 -15.23 14.13 13.98
CA LYS A 3 -14.81 15.39 14.59
C LYS A 3 -13.29 15.48 14.56
N ARG A 4 -12.78 16.61 14.04
CA ARG A 4 -11.35 16.97 13.93
C ARG A 4 -10.55 16.73 15.22
N SER A 5 -11.20 16.85 16.38
CA SER A 5 -10.63 16.63 17.71
C SER A 5 -10.30 15.16 18.02
N GLN A 6 -10.77 14.19 17.23
CA GLN A 6 -10.56 12.75 17.47
C GLN A 6 -9.43 12.15 16.62
N ILE A 7 -9.00 12.82 15.54
CA ILE A 7 -8.03 12.27 14.58
C ILE A 7 -6.63 12.87 14.75
N MET A 8 -6.52 14.08 15.32
CA MET A 8 -5.22 14.76 15.42
C MET A 8 -4.50 14.41 16.72
N PRO A 9 -3.33 13.74 16.70
CA PRO A 9 -2.43 13.76 17.86
C PRO A 9 -1.95 15.21 18.02
N LYS A 10 -2.59 15.98 18.91
CA LYS A 10 -2.27 17.38 19.31
C LYS A 10 -1.27 18.10 18.38
N VAL A 11 -1.62 18.27 17.10
CA VAL A 11 -0.75 18.98 16.17
C VAL A 11 -0.83 20.43 16.60
N LYS A 12 0.31 21.01 17.01
CA LYS A 12 0.34 22.41 17.45
C LYS A 12 -0.20 23.26 16.30
N PRO A 13 -1.21 24.10 16.53
CA PRO A 13 -1.69 25.03 15.52
C PRO A 13 -0.50 25.88 15.07
N SER A 14 -0.12 25.74 13.81
CA SER A 14 0.91 26.56 13.17
C SER A 14 0.26 27.34 12.04
N LYS A 15 0.90 28.43 11.62
CA LYS A 15 0.45 29.21 10.45
C LYS A 15 0.25 28.31 9.21
N PHE A 16 1.05 27.26 9.11
CA PHE A 16 0.95 26.25 8.06
C PHE A 16 -0.41 25.51 8.07
N PHE A 17 -0.92 25.07 9.22
CA PHE A 17 -2.24 24.41 9.28
C PHE A 17 -3.41 25.37 9.08
N ALA A 18 -3.25 26.66 9.39
CA ALA A 18 -4.27 27.67 9.16
C ALA A 18 -4.56 27.91 7.67
N GLU A 19 -3.64 27.54 6.76
CA GLU A 19 -3.86 27.61 5.31
C GLU A 19 -4.82 26.51 4.81
N PHE A 20 -4.86 25.36 5.47
CA PHE A 20 -5.75 24.24 5.13
C PHE A 20 -7.20 24.42 5.61
N ASP A 21 -7.43 25.33 6.56
CA ASP A 21 -8.73 25.53 7.18
C ASP A 21 -9.64 26.53 6.45
N LYS A 22 -9.13 27.13 5.37
CA LYS A 22 -9.90 28.05 4.53
C LYS A 22 -10.81 27.24 3.63
N ASN A 23 -12.07 27.11 4.02
CA ASN A 23 -13.11 26.42 3.27
C ASN A 23 -13.65 27.27 2.10
N ASP A 24 -12.75 27.73 1.24
CA ASP A 24 -13.06 28.45 0.01
C ASP A 24 -13.05 27.47 -1.18
N ALA A 25 -13.58 27.90 -2.33
CA ALA A 25 -13.44 27.11 -3.56
C ALA A 25 -11.95 26.84 -3.84
N VAL A 26 -11.59 25.56 -4.01
CA VAL A 26 -10.21 25.13 -4.28
C VAL A 26 -9.78 25.72 -5.62
N ARG A 27 -8.83 26.65 -5.61
CA ARG A 27 -8.29 27.30 -6.82
C ARG A 27 -6.87 26.89 -7.13
N HIS A 28 -6.17 26.30 -6.15
CA HIS A 28 -4.74 26.00 -6.19
C HIS A 28 -4.49 24.63 -5.53
N GLY A 29 -3.38 23.98 -5.87
CA GLY A 29 -2.91 22.78 -5.19
C GLY A 29 -2.47 23.06 -3.74
N LEU A 30 -1.91 22.03 -3.09
CA LEU A 30 -1.44 22.17 -1.70
C LEU A 30 -0.28 23.19 -1.60
N PRO A 31 -0.09 23.84 -0.44
CA PRO A 31 1.09 24.68 -0.22
C PRO A 31 2.39 23.89 -0.43
N ALA A 32 3.45 24.55 -0.91
CA ALA A 32 4.74 23.92 -1.23
C ALA A 32 5.34 23.10 -0.06
N SER A 33 5.16 23.57 1.16
CA SER A 33 5.59 22.91 2.39
C SER A 33 4.93 21.54 2.61
N SER A 34 3.75 21.29 2.02
CA SER A 34 3.11 19.97 2.05
C SER A 34 3.95 18.91 1.32
N TYR A 35 4.78 19.33 0.38
CA TYR A 35 5.62 18.42 -0.41
C TYR A 35 7.06 18.34 0.11
N THR A 36 7.53 19.37 0.81
CA THR A 36 8.96 19.54 1.15
C THR A 36 9.27 19.54 2.65
N SER A 37 8.30 19.75 3.54
CA SER A 37 8.53 19.76 5.00
C SER A 37 8.62 18.35 5.56
N SER A 38 9.72 18.07 6.27
CA SER A 38 9.89 16.84 7.03
C SER A 38 8.88 16.71 8.16
N GLU A 39 8.54 17.83 8.84
CA GLU A 39 7.55 17.85 9.92
C GLU A 39 6.15 17.49 9.41
N PHE A 40 5.81 17.93 8.20
CA PHE A 40 4.54 17.54 7.59
C PHE A 40 4.54 16.08 7.17
N PHE A 41 5.63 15.58 6.60
CA PHE A 41 5.76 14.15 6.31
C PHE A 41 5.66 13.29 7.57
N GLU A 42 6.28 13.70 8.68
CA GLU A 42 6.15 13.00 9.97
C GLU A 42 4.70 13.00 10.47
N LEU A 43 3.96 14.08 10.24
CA LEU A 43 2.53 14.11 10.53
C LEU A 43 1.79 13.08 9.66
N GLU A 44 1.96 13.10 8.34
CA GLU A 44 1.36 12.12 7.43
C GLU A 44 1.71 10.68 7.84
N ALA A 45 2.96 10.43 8.21
CA ALA A 45 3.45 9.13 8.69
C ALA A 45 2.77 8.63 9.96
N ASN A 46 2.27 9.52 10.81
CA ASN A 46 1.72 9.20 12.13
C ASN A 46 0.19 9.39 12.22
N SER A 47 -0.43 10.11 11.29
CA SER A 47 -1.87 10.35 11.30
C SER A 47 -2.60 9.85 10.06
N LEU A 48 -1.88 9.57 8.96
CA LEU A 48 -2.46 9.05 7.73
C LEU A 48 -2.01 7.60 7.50
N PHE A 49 -0.71 7.36 7.32
CA PHE A 49 -0.21 6.03 6.93
C PHE A 49 -0.34 4.99 8.05
N SER A 50 -0.21 5.41 9.32
CA SER A 50 -0.40 4.51 10.45
C SER A 50 -1.86 4.16 10.73
N THR A 51 -2.80 5.01 10.30
CA THR A 51 -4.22 4.91 10.66
C THR A 51 -5.11 4.47 9.50
N SER A 52 -4.56 4.45 8.27
CA SER A 52 -5.28 4.06 7.06
C SER A 52 -4.88 2.66 6.60
N TRP A 53 -5.73 2.05 5.79
CA TRP A 53 -5.31 0.92 4.95
C TRP A 53 -4.28 1.38 3.93
N THR A 54 -3.20 0.63 3.82
CA THR A 54 -2.03 0.98 3.02
C THR A 54 -1.60 -0.22 2.19
N PHE A 55 -1.56 -0.07 0.87
CA PHE A 55 -1.04 -1.11 -0.04
C PHE A 55 0.46 -1.30 0.19
N VAL A 56 0.93 -2.54 0.29
CA VAL A 56 2.33 -2.86 0.67
C VAL A 56 3.02 -3.89 -0.21
N GLY A 57 2.34 -4.43 -1.21
CA GLY A 57 2.92 -5.37 -2.15
C GLY A 57 1.92 -6.42 -2.61
N PHE A 58 2.46 -7.48 -3.19
CA PHE A 58 1.66 -8.51 -3.85
C PHE A 58 1.81 -9.89 -3.22
N THR A 59 0.76 -10.69 -3.28
CA THR A 59 0.77 -12.04 -2.68
C THR A 59 1.71 -12.99 -3.40
N HIS A 60 1.88 -12.84 -4.72
CA HIS A 60 2.81 -13.65 -5.51
C HIS A 60 4.29 -13.41 -5.16
N GLN A 61 4.62 -12.30 -4.51
CA GLN A 61 5.99 -12.02 -4.02
C GLN A 61 6.37 -12.86 -2.78
N LEU A 62 5.37 -13.51 -2.16
CA LEU A 62 5.51 -14.44 -1.05
C LEU A 62 4.88 -15.75 -1.52
N ALA A 63 5.50 -16.50 -2.43
CA ALA A 63 4.84 -17.63 -3.09
C ALA A 63 4.71 -18.85 -2.16
N ASN A 64 5.68 -19.05 -1.27
CA ASN A 64 5.80 -20.24 -0.44
C ASN A 64 5.62 -19.92 1.04
N MET A 65 5.12 -20.89 1.80
CA MET A 65 5.13 -20.84 3.26
C MET A 65 6.54 -20.52 3.77
N GLY A 66 6.67 -19.62 4.73
CA GLY A 66 7.96 -19.19 5.29
C GLY A 66 8.71 -18.15 4.46
N ASP A 67 8.19 -17.77 3.28
CA ASP A 67 8.69 -16.58 2.58
C ASP A 67 8.40 -15.35 3.46
N VAL A 68 9.45 -14.56 3.71
CA VAL A 68 9.37 -13.31 4.45
C VAL A 68 9.86 -12.16 3.58
N ARG A 69 9.16 -11.02 3.67
CA ARG A 69 9.51 -9.81 2.91
C ARG A 69 9.49 -8.58 3.83
N PRO A 70 10.64 -7.95 4.11
CA PRO A 70 10.68 -6.70 4.85
C PRO A 70 10.29 -5.53 3.97
N LEU A 71 9.65 -4.53 4.55
CA LEU A 71 9.40 -3.24 3.90
C LEU A 71 9.33 -2.12 4.95
N THR A 72 9.30 -0.87 4.48
CA THR A 72 9.17 0.31 5.34
C THR A 72 7.95 1.09 4.91
N VAL A 73 6.99 1.28 5.83
CA VAL A 73 5.80 2.11 5.58
C VAL A 73 5.92 3.38 6.39
N ALA A 74 6.06 4.51 5.70
CA ALA A 74 6.20 5.84 6.32
C ALA A 74 7.22 5.87 7.49
N GLY A 75 8.40 5.32 7.24
CA GLY A 75 9.51 5.24 8.21
C GLY A 75 9.39 4.12 9.25
N LYS A 76 8.32 3.32 9.24
CA LYS A 76 8.11 2.23 10.21
C LYS A 76 8.48 0.88 9.59
N PRO A 77 9.39 0.10 10.21
CA PRO A 77 9.82 -1.18 9.65
C PRO A 77 8.76 -2.24 9.92
N VAL A 78 8.31 -2.91 8.86
CA VAL A 78 7.35 -4.02 8.91
C VAL A 78 7.87 -5.19 8.09
N PHE A 79 7.31 -6.37 8.27
CA PHE A 79 7.53 -7.48 7.35
C PHE A 79 6.24 -8.27 7.14
N LEU A 80 6.16 -8.89 5.98
CA LEU A 80 5.12 -9.84 5.58
C LEU A 80 5.68 -11.26 5.68
N VAL A 81 4.83 -12.22 6.03
CA VAL A 81 5.17 -13.65 6.05
C VAL A 81 3.98 -14.48 5.58
N ARG A 82 4.23 -15.52 4.78
CA ARG A 82 3.22 -16.55 4.49
C ARG A 82 3.31 -17.68 5.52
N SER A 83 2.21 -17.98 6.20
CA SER A 83 2.12 -19.05 7.20
C SER A 83 1.72 -20.39 6.59
N GLU A 84 1.69 -21.41 7.45
CA GLU A 84 1.34 -22.79 7.14
C GLU A 84 -0.13 -22.94 6.67
N SER A 85 -1.01 -22.01 7.04
CA SER A 85 -2.41 -21.95 6.57
C SER A 85 -2.55 -21.29 5.19
N ASN A 86 -1.43 -21.01 4.51
CA ASN A 86 -1.38 -20.26 3.25
C ASN A 86 -1.91 -18.81 3.40
N GLU A 87 -1.96 -18.29 4.62
CA GLU A 87 -2.36 -16.92 4.95
C GLU A 87 -1.13 -16.01 5.00
N ILE A 88 -1.29 -14.74 4.64
CA ILE A 88 -0.23 -13.73 4.80
C ILE A 88 -0.51 -12.94 6.07
N HIS A 89 0.51 -12.83 6.92
CA HIS A 89 0.49 -12.00 8.11
C HIS A 89 1.49 -10.85 7.99
N ALA A 90 1.19 -9.76 8.68
CA ALA A 90 2.07 -8.60 8.79
C ALA A 90 2.43 -8.37 10.26
N PHE A 91 3.69 -8.01 10.52
CA PHE A 91 4.18 -7.69 11.86
C PHE A 91 5.10 -6.48 11.82
N HIS A 92 5.17 -5.76 12.94
CA HIS A 92 6.27 -4.82 13.15
C HIS A 92 7.60 -5.61 13.13
N ASN A 93 8.57 -5.14 12.34
CA ASN A 93 9.85 -5.83 12.13
C ASN A 93 10.84 -5.48 13.26
N VAL A 94 10.46 -5.85 14.48
CA VAL A 94 11.14 -5.48 15.72
C VAL A 94 11.06 -6.66 16.69
N CYS A 95 12.20 -7.20 17.09
CA CYS A 95 12.29 -8.26 18.08
C CYS A 95 11.79 -7.78 19.44
N ARG A 96 10.91 -8.56 20.09
CA ARG A 96 10.33 -8.24 21.41
C ARG A 96 11.33 -8.29 22.58
N HIS A 97 12.55 -8.78 22.35
CA HIS A 97 13.60 -8.79 23.38
C HIS A 97 14.25 -7.40 23.54
N ARG A 98 14.98 -6.93 22.53
CA ARG A 98 15.78 -5.68 22.59
C ARG A 98 15.67 -4.87 21.30
N ASN A 99 14.51 -4.94 20.65
CA ASN A 99 14.11 -4.10 19.53
C ASN A 99 15.00 -4.16 18.27
N LEU A 100 15.81 -5.21 18.12
CA LEU A 100 16.57 -5.42 16.88
C LEU A 100 15.60 -5.76 15.75
N LYS A 101 15.85 -5.21 14.56
CA LYS A 101 15.18 -5.63 13.33
C LYS A 101 15.41 -7.12 13.07
N LEU A 102 14.37 -7.84 12.65
CA LEU A 102 14.39 -9.30 12.48
C LEU A 102 14.81 -9.71 11.07
N ILE A 103 14.23 -9.05 10.07
CA ILE A 103 14.39 -9.38 8.65
C ILE A 103 14.96 -8.17 7.92
N ASP A 104 16.15 -8.30 7.35
CA ASP A 104 16.78 -7.20 6.59
C ASP A 104 16.52 -7.26 5.10
N GLN A 105 16.40 -8.46 4.54
CA GLN A 105 16.16 -8.70 3.12
C GLN A 105 15.11 -9.80 2.93
N PRO A 106 14.41 -9.83 1.78
CA PRO A 106 13.53 -10.94 1.43
C PRO A 106 14.29 -12.27 1.49
N ARG A 107 13.68 -13.30 2.08
CA ARG A 107 14.26 -14.65 2.15
C ARG A 107 13.20 -15.70 2.47
N HIS A 108 13.59 -16.96 2.37
CA HIS A 108 12.83 -18.09 2.89
C HIS A 108 13.28 -18.43 4.32
N CYS A 109 12.34 -18.76 5.20
CA CYS A 109 12.61 -19.26 6.55
C CYS A 109 12.12 -20.71 6.67
N ASP A 110 13.00 -21.63 7.07
CA ASP A 110 12.64 -23.03 7.34
C ASP A 110 12.05 -23.19 8.76
N GLY A 111 10.81 -22.72 8.93
CA GLY A 111 9.96 -22.96 10.11
C GLY A 111 9.90 -21.85 11.16
N LEU A 112 11.00 -21.17 11.48
CA LEU A 112 10.99 -20.08 12.49
C LEU A 112 11.70 -18.81 12.01
N ILE A 113 11.11 -17.66 12.32
CA ILE A 113 11.74 -16.35 12.19
C ILE A 113 12.65 -16.14 13.38
N THR A 114 13.96 -16.29 13.17
CA THR A 114 14.95 -16.21 14.26
C THR A 114 15.65 -14.85 14.29
N CYS A 115 15.57 -14.16 15.43
CA CYS A 115 16.28 -12.91 15.66
C CYS A 115 17.80 -13.12 15.58
N PRO A 116 18.55 -12.33 14.79
CA PRO A 116 19.98 -12.50 14.64
C PRO A 116 20.79 -12.11 15.88
N TYR A 117 20.18 -11.43 16.87
CA TYR A 117 20.89 -11.00 18.08
C TYR A 117 21.03 -12.13 19.12
N HIS A 118 19.91 -12.59 19.66
CA HIS A 118 19.87 -13.54 20.78
C HIS A 118 19.00 -14.77 20.48
N ARG A 119 18.71 -15.02 19.20
CA ARG A 119 18.01 -16.21 18.73
C ARG A 119 16.60 -16.41 19.30
N TRP A 120 15.96 -15.34 19.77
CA TRP A 120 14.51 -15.35 20.00
C TRP A 120 13.83 -15.68 18.68
N SER A 121 13.04 -16.75 18.68
CA SER A 121 12.51 -17.35 17.45
C SER A 121 11.00 -17.40 17.50
N TYR A 122 10.38 -16.88 16.46
CA TYR A 122 8.92 -16.75 16.33
C TYR A 122 8.41 -17.68 15.24
N ASP A 123 7.21 -18.23 15.40
CA ASP A 123 6.52 -18.90 14.31
C ASP A 123 5.95 -17.90 13.29
N PHE A 124 5.39 -18.39 12.18
CA PHE A 124 4.84 -17.53 11.12
C PHE A 124 3.54 -16.82 11.52
N ARG A 125 2.97 -17.15 12.69
CA ARG A 125 1.86 -16.43 13.34
C ARG A 125 2.36 -15.43 14.39
N GLY A 126 3.67 -15.24 14.47
CA GLY A 126 4.32 -14.26 15.34
C GLY A 126 4.43 -14.69 16.80
N GLN A 127 4.04 -15.91 17.19
CA GLN A 127 4.18 -16.35 18.56
C GLN A 127 5.64 -16.67 18.87
N LEU A 128 6.15 -16.23 20.02
CA LEU A 128 7.49 -16.58 20.45
C LEU A 128 7.52 -18.07 20.81
N ARG A 129 8.40 -18.82 20.15
CA ARG A 129 8.54 -20.27 20.34
C ARG A 129 9.77 -20.64 21.13
N LEU A 130 10.85 -19.88 20.98
CA LEU A 130 12.13 -20.17 21.61
C LEU A 130 12.80 -18.88 22.10
N ALA A 131 13.30 -18.91 23.33
CA ALA A 131 14.17 -17.90 23.91
C ALA A 131 15.36 -18.60 24.58
N PRO A 132 16.32 -19.14 23.78
CA PRO A 132 17.37 -20.00 24.29
C PRO A 132 18.30 -19.26 25.25
N TYR A 133 18.74 -19.94 26.31
CA TYR A 133 19.63 -19.39 27.36
C TYR A 133 19.08 -18.18 28.11
N PHE A 134 17.79 -17.85 28.00
CA PHE A 134 17.24 -16.64 28.61
C PHE A 134 17.21 -16.72 30.14
N GLY A 135 16.97 -17.90 30.71
CA GLY A 135 17.11 -18.19 32.15
C GLY A 135 18.48 -18.77 32.55
N GLY A 136 19.49 -18.70 31.69
CA GLY A 136 20.85 -19.21 31.94
C GLY A 136 21.12 -20.61 31.37
N GLU A 137 20.20 -21.55 31.51
CA GLU A 137 20.28 -22.86 30.84
C GLU A 137 19.71 -22.82 29.42
N LYS A 138 20.15 -23.74 28.54
CA LYS A 138 19.77 -23.73 27.10
C LYS A 138 18.27 -23.60 26.84
N SER A 139 17.46 -24.29 27.63
CA SER A 139 15.99 -24.25 27.56
C SER A 139 15.36 -23.58 28.79
N GLY A 140 16.17 -23.01 29.68
CA GLY A 140 15.69 -22.33 30.88
C GLY A 140 15.08 -20.98 30.56
N LEU A 141 13.97 -20.67 31.21
CA LEU A 141 13.31 -19.36 31.20
C LEU A 141 13.34 -18.81 32.64
N PRO A 142 13.41 -17.48 32.82
CA PRO A 142 13.24 -16.88 34.14
C PRO A 142 11.90 -17.23 34.78
N ASP A 143 11.83 -17.27 36.11
CA ASP A 143 10.59 -17.55 36.83
C ASP A 143 9.48 -16.56 36.43
N GLY A 144 8.30 -17.11 36.09
CA GLY A 144 7.14 -16.33 35.66
C GLY A 144 7.22 -15.76 34.24
N PHE A 145 8.23 -16.14 33.45
CA PHE A 145 8.32 -15.74 32.04
C PHE A 145 7.55 -16.72 31.14
N GLU A 146 6.48 -16.24 30.52
CA GLU A 146 5.66 -17.01 29.58
C GLU A 146 5.94 -16.57 28.14
N LEU A 147 6.37 -17.49 27.27
CA LEU A 147 6.67 -17.17 25.86
C LEU A 147 5.47 -16.51 25.15
N ALA A 148 4.25 -16.89 25.52
CA ALA A 148 3.01 -16.38 24.94
C ALA A 148 2.84 -14.84 25.08
N ASP A 149 3.41 -14.22 26.12
CA ASP A 149 3.30 -12.78 26.37
C ASP A 149 4.24 -11.94 25.47
N HIS A 150 5.12 -12.62 24.75
CA HIS A 150 6.24 -12.01 24.03
C HIS A 150 6.20 -12.27 22.52
N GLY A 151 5.03 -12.58 21.95
CA GLY A 151 4.82 -12.64 20.50
C GLY A 151 5.03 -11.30 19.79
N LEU A 152 5.32 -11.33 18.48
CA LEU A 152 5.45 -10.12 17.66
C LEU A 152 4.18 -9.27 17.71
N TYR A 153 4.34 -7.95 17.56
CA TYR A 153 3.18 -7.06 17.45
C TYR A 153 2.54 -7.24 16.08
N PRO A 154 1.32 -7.79 15.99
CA PRO A 154 0.64 -8.04 14.72
C PRO A 154 0.13 -6.72 14.14
N ILE A 155 0.06 -6.68 12.82
CA ILE A 155 -0.54 -5.61 12.04
C ILE A 155 -1.72 -6.21 11.27
N ARG A 156 -2.87 -5.52 11.24
CA ARG A 156 -4.02 -5.97 10.45
C ARG A 156 -3.58 -6.07 8.99
N CYS A 157 -3.87 -7.21 8.36
CA CYS A 157 -3.43 -7.53 7.01
C CYS A 157 -4.61 -8.13 6.25
N GLU A 158 -4.89 -7.60 5.06
CA GLU A 158 -6.01 -8.00 4.23
C GLU A 158 -5.55 -8.13 2.79
N ILE A 159 -6.16 -9.06 2.07
CA ILE A 159 -5.83 -9.36 0.67
C ILE A 159 -7.04 -9.06 -0.19
N PHE A 160 -6.82 -8.31 -1.27
CA PHE A 160 -7.79 -8.15 -2.35
C PHE A 160 -7.17 -8.63 -3.66
N HIS A 161 -7.66 -9.76 -4.17
CA HIS A 161 -7.05 -10.47 -5.29
C HIS A 161 -5.57 -10.81 -4.97
N ASP A 162 -4.63 -10.10 -5.57
CA ASP A 162 -3.19 -10.28 -5.35
C ASP A 162 -2.58 -9.13 -4.53
N TRP A 163 -3.38 -8.17 -4.08
CA TRP A 163 -2.90 -6.95 -3.41
C TRP A 163 -2.96 -7.09 -1.90
N ILE A 164 -1.85 -6.80 -1.24
CA ILE A 164 -1.73 -6.85 0.21
C ILE A 164 -1.89 -5.44 0.78
N PHE A 165 -2.82 -5.30 1.72
CA PHE A 165 -3.05 -4.07 2.46
C PHE A 165 -2.81 -4.30 3.95
N ILE A 166 -2.25 -3.28 4.61
CA ILE A 166 -2.08 -3.29 6.06
C ILE A 166 -2.69 -2.06 6.73
N ASN A 167 -3.08 -2.20 7.99
CA ASN A 167 -3.44 -1.10 8.86
C ASN A 167 -2.70 -1.24 10.20
N MET A 168 -1.79 -0.30 10.48
CA MET A 168 -0.80 -0.41 11.55
C MET A 168 -1.36 -0.17 12.95
N ASP A 169 -2.28 0.77 13.12
CA ASP A 169 -2.85 1.10 14.42
C ASP A 169 -3.98 0.15 14.85
N GLY A 170 -4.57 -0.58 13.91
CA GLY A 170 -5.67 -1.51 14.17
C GLY A 170 -7.06 -0.86 14.12
N GLU A 171 -7.14 0.46 14.04
CA GLU A 171 -8.37 1.25 14.28
C GLU A 171 -9.07 1.71 13.01
N ALA A 172 -8.51 1.40 11.82
CA ALA A 172 -9.18 1.71 10.56
C ALA A 172 -10.54 1.03 10.45
N GLU A 173 -11.41 1.60 9.62
CA GLU A 173 -12.66 0.94 9.23
C GLU A 173 -12.44 -0.46 8.65
N SER A 174 -13.51 -1.25 8.52
CA SER A 174 -13.39 -2.58 7.92
C SER A 174 -12.80 -2.48 6.51
N PHE A 175 -11.95 -3.43 6.15
CA PHE A 175 -11.34 -3.46 4.83
C PHE A 175 -12.38 -3.52 3.72
N GLU A 176 -13.47 -4.25 3.95
CA GLU A 176 -14.58 -4.34 2.99
C GLU A 176 -15.19 -2.97 2.66
N LYS A 177 -15.30 -2.08 3.66
CA LYS A 177 -15.81 -0.72 3.43
C LYS A 177 -14.77 0.14 2.73
N TYR A 178 -13.51 0.02 3.12
CA TYR A 178 -12.38 0.71 2.48
C TYR A 178 -12.20 0.34 1.00
N ILE A 179 -12.27 -0.95 0.63
CA ILE A 179 -12.03 -1.42 -0.74
C ILE A 179 -13.29 -1.28 -1.63
N LYS A 180 -14.44 -0.94 -1.06
CA LYS A 180 -15.72 -0.89 -1.78
C LYS A 180 -15.72 0.02 -3.02
N PRO A 181 -15.12 1.23 -2.99
CA PRO A 181 -15.10 2.10 -4.18
C PRO A 181 -14.33 1.48 -5.33
N ILE A 182 -13.14 0.90 -5.09
CA ILE A 182 -12.40 0.24 -6.17
C ILE A 182 -13.18 -0.96 -6.70
N LYS A 183 -13.80 -1.78 -5.84
CA LYS A 183 -14.67 -2.89 -6.27
C LYS A 183 -15.78 -2.43 -7.22
N ARG A 184 -16.41 -1.27 -6.99
CA ARG A 184 -17.42 -0.71 -7.90
C ARG A 184 -16.83 -0.38 -9.26
N GLN A 185 -15.66 0.26 -9.29
CA GLN A 185 -14.96 0.60 -10.54
C GLN A 185 -14.48 -0.64 -11.31
N LEU A 186 -14.26 -1.75 -10.60
CA LEU A 186 -13.87 -3.05 -11.15
C LEU A 186 -15.04 -3.90 -11.63
N THR A 187 -16.29 -3.42 -11.52
CA THR A 187 -17.46 -4.18 -11.97
C THR A 187 -17.35 -4.49 -13.46
N GLY A 188 -17.46 -5.78 -13.81
CA GLY A 188 -17.34 -6.26 -15.20
C GLY A 188 -15.95 -6.75 -15.58
N PHE A 189 -14.92 -6.45 -14.78
CA PHE A 189 -13.61 -7.09 -14.91
C PHE A 189 -13.62 -8.47 -14.26
N LYS A 190 -13.04 -9.45 -14.93
CA LYS A 190 -12.84 -10.79 -14.39
C LYS A 190 -11.50 -10.85 -13.67
N LEU A 191 -11.44 -10.32 -12.46
CA LEU A 191 -10.20 -10.25 -11.69
C LEU A 191 -9.57 -11.63 -11.49
N ASP A 192 -10.36 -12.70 -11.38
CA ASP A 192 -9.83 -14.06 -11.25
C ASP A 192 -9.06 -14.57 -12.48
N GLU A 193 -9.20 -13.92 -13.64
CA GLU A 193 -8.40 -14.21 -14.84
C GLU A 193 -7.09 -13.42 -14.88
N PHE A 194 -6.88 -12.46 -13.96
CA PHE A 194 -5.65 -11.67 -13.94
C PHE A 194 -4.52 -12.51 -13.37
N VAL A 195 -3.42 -12.55 -14.12
CA VAL A 195 -2.18 -13.22 -13.70
C VAL A 195 -1.03 -12.22 -13.71
N PRO A 196 -0.15 -12.23 -12.69
CA PRO A 196 1.02 -11.39 -12.69
C PRO A 196 1.97 -11.84 -13.82
N VAL A 197 2.28 -10.93 -14.74
CA VAL A 197 3.19 -11.18 -15.87
C VAL A 197 4.59 -10.63 -15.60
N THR A 198 4.66 -9.41 -15.04
CA THR A 198 5.92 -8.73 -14.75
C THR A 198 5.76 -7.75 -13.60
N THR A 199 6.85 -7.47 -12.90
CA THR A 199 6.91 -6.44 -11.86
C THR A 199 8.07 -5.51 -12.17
N LEU A 200 7.78 -4.21 -12.22
CA LEU A 200 8.78 -3.16 -12.32
C LEU A 200 8.90 -2.48 -10.96
N GLU A 201 10.03 -2.68 -10.29
CA GLU A 201 10.38 -1.96 -9.07
C GLU A 201 11.34 -0.83 -9.42
N PHE A 202 10.90 0.39 -9.16
CA PHE A 202 11.78 1.56 -9.13
C PHE A 202 12.22 1.72 -7.68
N ASP A 203 13.53 1.89 -7.44
CA ASP A 203 14.09 2.11 -6.11
C ASP A 203 13.59 3.45 -5.52
N LYS A 204 14.51 4.33 -5.09
CA LYS A 204 14.15 5.61 -4.52
C LYS A 204 13.79 6.61 -5.62
N ILE A 205 12.51 6.98 -5.70
CA ILE A 205 12.06 8.14 -6.48
C ILE A 205 12.19 9.40 -5.60
N SER A 206 12.98 10.38 -6.04
CA SER A 206 13.23 11.63 -5.31
C SER A 206 12.08 12.64 -5.48
N THR A 207 10.89 12.27 -5.00
CA THR A 207 9.68 13.11 -5.05
C THR A 207 8.81 12.89 -3.81
N ASN A 208 7.85 13.79 -3.57
CA ASN A 208 6.81 13.57 -2.57
C ASN A 208 5.76 12.59 -3.12
N TRP A 209 5.30 11.64 -2.28
CA TRP A 209 4.30 10.65 -2.67
C TRP A 209 3.01 11.26 -3.25
N LYS A 210 2.58 12.43 -2.73
CA LYS A 210 1.39 13.13 -3.22
C LYS A 210 1.51 13.53 -4.68
N LEU A 211 2.70 13.93 -5.15
CA LEU A 211 2.91 14.32 -6.54
C LEU A 211 2.73 13.14 -7.50
N LEU A 212 3.09 11.92 -7.07
CA LEU A 212 2.85 10.72 -7.88
C LEU A 212 1.35 10.45 -8.05
N MET A 213 0.58 10.64 -6.97
CA MET A 213 -0.88 10.47 -7.04
C MET A 213 -1.56 11.59 -7.81
N GLU A 214 -1.19 12.84 -7.53
CA GLU A 214 -1.72 14.02 -8.23
C GLU A 214 -1.49 13.90 -9.73
N ASN A 215 -0.32 13.42 -10.17
CA ASN A 215 -0.04 13.11 -11.57
C ASN A 215 -0.92 11.98 -12.12
N PHE A 216 -1.28 10.99 -11.30
CA PHE A 216 -2.04 9.82 -11.76
C PHE A 216 -3.55 10.07 -11.87
N ILE A 217 -4.09 11.00 -11.08
CA ILE A 217 -5.54 11.27 -11.04
C ILE A 217 -6.03 12.27 -12.09
N GLU A 218 -5.13 12.84 -12.89
CA GLU A 218 -5.45 13.88 -13.87
C GLU A 218 -4.91 13.54 -15.28
N PRO A 219 -5.70 13.74 -16.34
CA PRO A 219 -5.28 13.46 -17.71
C PRO A 219 -4.75 14.68 -18.49
N TYR A 220 -4.67 15.86 -17.88
CA TYR A 220 -4.28 17.10 -18.54
C TYR A 220 -2.86 17.03 -19.12
N HIS A 221 -1.94 16.33 -18.47
CA HIS A 221 -0.58 16.13 -18.97
C HIS A 221 -0.48 15.18 -20.18
N VAL A 222 -1.48 14.31 -20.40
CA VAL A 222 -1.41 13.19 -21.36
C VAL A 222 -1.12 13.70 -22.78
N GLN A 223 -1.80 14.76 -23.20
CA GLN A 223 -1.63 15.33 -24.55
C GLN A 223 -0.25 15.92 -24.82
N TYR A 224 0.51 16.23 -23.77
CA TYR A 224 1.81 16.87 -23.87
C TYR A 224 2.96 15.91 -23.65
N VAL A 225 2.83 15.02 -22.67
CA VAL A 225 3.88 14.11 -22.20
C VAL A 225 3.80 12.74 -22.88
N HIS A 226 2.58 12.25 -23.17
CA HIS A 226 2.33 10.89 -23.68
C HIS A 226 2.00 10.86 -25.18
N LYS A 227 2.51 11.83 -25.94
CA LYS A 227 2.25 11.99 -27.39
C LYS A 227 2.61 10.76 -28.23
N THR A 228 3.56 9.96 -27.76
CA THR A 228 4.08 8.79 -28.48
C THR A 228 3.64 7.48 -27.84
N THR A 229 2.90 7.52 -26.73
CA THR A 229 2.54 6.33 -25.94
C THR A 229 1.04 6.09 -25.87
N THR A 230 0.21 7.14 -26.03
CA THR A 230 -1.25 7.02 -25.97
C THR A 230 -1.93 7.93 -27.00
N SER A 231 -3.01 7.44 -27.63
CA SER A 231 -3.89 8.24 -28.50
C SER A 231 -5.26 8.44 -27.83
N GLN A 232 -5.26 9.19 -26.73
CA GLN A 232 -6.45 9.50 -25.93
C GLN A 232 -6.60 11.02 -25.80
N PRO A 233 -7.44 11.65 -26.64
CA PRO A 233 -7.80 13.05 -26.51
C PRO A 233 -8.38 13.36 -25.13
N LEU A 234 -8.02 14.49 -24.53
CA LEU A 234 -8.47 14.91 -23.22
C LEU A 234 -10.01 15.04 -23.15
N GLU A 235 -10.65 15.39 -24.28
CA GLU A 235 -12.10 15.47 -24.39
C GLU A 235 -12.81 14.12 -24.20
N ASP A 236 -12.11 13.00 -24.39
CA ASP A 236 -12.64 11.65 -24.18
C ASP A 236 -12.52 11.21 -22.70
N HIS A 237 -11.76 11.93 -21.88
CA HIS A 237 -11.61 11.61 -20.45
C HIS A 237 -12.75 12.20 -19.62
N TYR A 238 -13.22 11.41 -18.66
CA TYR A 238 -14.09 11.88 -17.59
C TYR A 238 -13.46 11.61 -16.21
N VAL A 239 -13.84 12.43 -15.23
CA VAL A 239 -13.36 12.33 -13.85
C VAL A 239 -14.08 11.20 -13.12
N VAL A 240 -13.31 10.35 -12.44
CA VAL A 240 -13.82 9.39 -11.47
C VAL A 240 -13.61 9.96 -10.08
N ALA A 241 -14.70 10.23 -9.36
CA ALA A 241 -14.68 10.69 -7.98
C ALA A 241 -15.69 9.89 -7.16
N ASP A 242 -15.24 8.78 -6.58
CA ASP A 242 -16.06 7.85 -5.81
C ASP A 242 -15.47 7.64 -4.42
N GLU A 243 -15.97 8.42 -3.44
CA GLU A 243 -15.43 8.46 -2.08
C GLU A 243 -13.91 8.78 -2.09
N HIS A 244 -13.06 7.84 -1.65
CA HIS A 244 -11.59 7.96 -1.66
C HIS A 244 -10.93 7.23 -2.84
N CYS A 245 -11.71 6.83 -3.85
CA CYS A 245 -11.22 6.38 -5.15
C CYS A 245 -11.37 7.51 -6.17
N LEU A 246 -10.23 8.08 -6.59
CA LEU A 246 -10.16 9.26 -7.45
C LEU A 246 -9.39 8.92 -8.72
N GLY A 247 -9.70 9.55 -9.85
CA GLY A 247 -8.99 9.25 -11.09
C GLY A 247 -9.60 9.85 -12.33
N SER A 248 -9.17 9.32 -13.47
CA SER A 248 -9.79 9.58 -14.76
C SER A 248 -10.02 8.29 -15.52
N ALA A 249 -11.02 8.28 -16.39
CA ALA A 249 -11.32 7.14 -17.23
C ALA A 249 -11.71 7.59 -18.63
N VAL A 250 -11.54 6.68 -19.58
CA VAL A 250 -11.96 6.81 -20.97
C VAL A 250 -12.72 5.54 -21.32
N ASP A 251 -13.97 5.68 -21.79
CA ASP A 251 -14.75 4.56 -22.30
C ASP A 251 -14.94 4.77 -23.81
N LEU A 252 -14.18 4.03 -24.63
CA LEU A 252 -14.24 4.11 -26.08
C LEU A 252 -15.29 3.16 -26.66
N THR A 253 -15.97 3.58 -27.73
CA THR A 253 -16.80 2.69 -28.55
C THR A 253 -15.94 1.72 -29.37
N ALA A 254 -16.55 0.64 -29.88
CA ALA A 254 -15.86 -0.31 -30.75
C ALA A 254 -15.25 0.37 -31.98
N GLU A 255 -15.96 1.33 -32.57
CA GLU A 255 -15.49 2.10 -33.73
C GLU A 255 -14.27 2.97 -33.36
N GLN A 256 -14.28 3.61 -32.19
CA GLN A 256 -13.15 4.43 -31.72
C GLN A 256 -11.90 3.57 -31.44
N GLN A 257 -12.07 2.33 -30.98
CA GLN A 257 -10.95 1.39 -30.76
C GLN A 257 -10.28 0.95 -32.07
N THR A 258 -11.03 0.85 -33.18
CA THR A 258 -10.47 0.44 -34.49
C THR A 258 -9.63 1.52 -35.20
N GLY A 259 -9.62 2.76 -34.70
CA GLY A 259 -8.87 3.87 -35.28
C GLY A 259 -7.45 4.06 -34.73
N ALA A 260 -6.86 3.03 -34.11
CA ALA A 260 -5.48 3.06 -33.59
C ALA A 260 -4.45 2.90 -34.72
N ASP A 261 -3.37 3.67 -34.68
CA ASP A 261 -2.17 3.41 -35.50
C ASP A 261 -1.31 2.32 -34.84
N GLU A 262 -0.48 1.59 -35.61
CA GLU A 262 0.36 0.46 -35.12
C GLU A 262 1.26 0.84 -33.93
N SER A 263 1.54 2.13 -33.76
CA SER A 263 2.43 2.68 -32.73
C SER A 263 1.72 3.23 -31.49
N THR A 264 0.38 3.26 -31.44
CA THR A 264 -0.37 3.93 -30.37
C THR A 264 -1.50 3.08 -29.79
N LEU A 265 -1.70 3.16 -28.47
CA LEU A 265 -2.81 2.50 -27.80
C LEU A 265 -4.06 3.38 -27.81
N ARG A 266 -5.19 2.85 -28.30
CA ARG A 266 -6.52 3.47 -28.25
C ARG A 266 -7.55 2.48 -27.70
N VAL A 267 -7.78 2.57 -26.41
CA VAL A 267 -8.46 1.55 -25.58
C VAL A 267 -9.29 2.23 -24.51
N SER A 268 -10.30 1.54 -24.00
CA SER A 268 -10.96 1.99 -22.77
C SER A 268 -10.01 1.77 -21.59
N SER A 269 -9.81 2.79 -20.77
CA SER A 269 -8.89 2.74 -19.63
C SER A 269 -9.43 3.43 -18.40
N ARG A 270 -9.00 2.97 -17.22
CA ARG A 270 -9.34 3.55 -15.91
C ARG A 270 -8.06 3.78 -15.13
N TYR A 271 -7.66 5.04 -14.96
CA TYR A 271 -6.53 5.47 -14.14
C TYR A 271 -7.06 5.89 -12.77
N LEU A 272 -7.05 4.96 -11.81
CA LEU A 272 -7.65 5.13 -10.49
C LEU A 272 -6.59 5.19 -9.41
N THR A 273 -6.88 5.95 -8.37
CA THR A 273 -6.10 5.99 -7.14
C THR A 273 -7.03 5.77 -5.96
N LEU A 274 -6.78 4.69 -5.22
CA LEU A 274 -7.38 4.44 -3.93
C LEU A 274 -6.48 5.04 -2.85
N PHE A 275 -6.92 6.17 -2.29
CA PHE A 275 -6.14 6.91 -1.29
C PHE A 275 -5.86 6.03 -0.05
N PRO A 276 -4.65 6.08 0.54
CA PRO A 276 -3.59 7.03 0.25
C PRO A 276 -2.52 6.61 -0.76
N ILE A 277 -2.26 5.35 -1.11
CA ILE A 277 -1.04 5.05 -1.93
C ILE A 277 -1.20 3.96 -2.99
N LEU A 278 -2.42 3.56 -3.32
CA LEU A 278 -2.62 2.63 -4.41
C LEU A 278 -3.09 3.39 -5.64
N SER A 279 -2.22 3.50 -6.64
CA SER A 279 -2.62 3.88 -8.00
C SER A 279 -2.69 2.62 -8.86
N TRP A 280 -3.75 2.52 -9.66
CA TRP A 280 -4.09 1.35 -10.46
C TRP A 280 -4.62 1.81 -11.81
N ASP A 281 -4.01 1.29 -12.87
CA ASP A 281 -4.52 1.42 -14.23
C ASP A 281 -5.11 0.08 -14.67
N CYS A 282 -6.24 0.13 -15.37
CA CYS A 282 -6.69 -0.99 -16.15
C CYS A 282 -7.18 -0.58 -17.51
N ILE A 283 -6.68 -1.32 -18.47
CA ILE A 283 -6.95 -1.16 -19.88
C ILE A 283 -7.77 -2.37 -20.31
N ASN A 284 -8.97 -2.13 -20.82
CA ASN A 284 -9.78 -3.18 -21.42
C ASN A 284 -9.55 -3.16 -22.94
N GLN A 285 -8.71 -4.08 -23.41
CA GLN A 285 -8.55 -4.36 -24.84
C GLN A 285 -9.54 -5.44 -25.26
N THR A 286 -10.75 -5.04 -25.64
CA THR A 286 -11.63 -5.93 -26.40
C THR A 286 -11.05 -6.08 -27.82
N ASN A 287 -10.54 -7.29 -28.12
CA ASN A 287 -10.04 -7.78 -29.42
C ASN A 287 -8.51 -7.79 -29.63
N TRP A 288 -7.85 -8.81 -29.09
CA TRP A 288 -6.75 -9.44 -29.82
C TRP A 288 -7.30 -10.69 -30.52
N ALA A 289 -7.67 -10.55 -31.80
CA ALA A 289 -7.62 -11.70 -32.69
C ALA A 289 -6.15 -11.89 -33.06
N PHE A 290 -5.44 -12.76 -32.35
CA PHE A 290 -4.17 -13.28 -32.84
C PHE A 290 -4.48 -14.10 -34.10
N THR A 291 -4.19 -13.56 -35.28
CA THR A 291 -3.95 -14.35 -36.49
C THR A 291 -2.49 -14.72 -36.59
#